data_AF-A0A6A6PBD3-F1
#
_entry.id   AF-A0A6A6PBD3-F1
#
_cell.length_a   1.000
_cell.length_b   1.000
_cell.length_c   1.000
_cell.angle_alpha   90.00
_cell.angle_beta   90.00
_cell.angle_gamma   90.00
#
_symmetry.space_group_name_H-M   'P 1'
#
loop_
_entity.id
_entity.type
_entity.pdbx_description
1 polymer ?
#
loop_
_entity_poly.entity_id
_entity_poly.type
_entity_poly.pdbx_seq_one_letter_code
_entity_poly.pdbx_strand_id
1 'polypeptide(L)'
;MDAIRRVDTPITAAVIQQIAPSTASCSGAAFPDECATADVAATALGASFTTYDISSAAEQTALLALVLFESGNLQYDRNHWPGVPGQGTRNMQSPAYNLQYATALFPGARAQAAQAQGPAAVLYLLLGDQESFGSAAWFLSTQCGQDVRAALQAGTEQGFAAYLTQCVGTTATEGRLQGWRAARQVLLG
;
A
#
# COMPACT_ATOMS: atom_id res chain seq x y z
N MET A 1 -15.55 27.43 -16.80
CA MET A 1 -16.43 26.45 -16.14
C MET A 1 -16.50 25.26 -17.09
N ASP A 2 -15.69 24.25 -16.84
CA ASP A 2 -15.87 22.90 -17.39
C ASP A 2 -15.07 21.96 -16.48
N ALA A 3 -15.68 21.62 -15.35
CA ALA A 3 -15.24 20.49 -14.56
C ALA A 3 -15.75 19.25 -15.28
N ILE A 4 -14.91 18.69 -16.16
CA ILE A 4 -15.07 17.30 -16.58
C ILE A 4 -15.01 16.49 -15.29
N ARG A 5 -16.18 16.09 -14.80
CA ARG A 5 -16.31 15.13 -13.71
C ARG A 5 -15.74 13.83 -14.25
N ARG A 6 -14.44 13.61 -14.06
CA ARG A 6 -13.82 12.31 -14.28
C ARG A 6 -14.61 11.34 -13.41
N VAL A 7 -15.20 10.33 -14.05
CA VAL A 7 -15.77 9.22 -13.32
C VAL A 7 -14.56 8.47 -12.78
N ASP A 8 -14.29 8.62 -11.50
CA ASP A 8 -13.18 7.92 -10.84
C ASP A 8 -13.39 6.41 -11.03
N THR A 9 -12.42 5.75 -11.66
CA THR A 9 -12.51 4.30 -11.91
C THR A 9 -12.29 3.57 -10.57
N PRO A 10 -13.23 2.75 -10.09
CA PRO A 10 -13.04 2.01 -8.85
C PRO A 10 -11.88 1.02 -9.01
N ILE A 11 -11.11 0.81 -7.94
CA ILE A 11 -10.08 -0.24 -7.93
C ILE A 11 -10.77 -1.60 -7.92
N THR A 12 -10.71 -2.28 -9.05
CA THR A 12 -11.23 -3.64 -9.26
C THR A 12 -10.08 -4.59 -9.59
N ALA A 13 -10.34 -5.90 -9.50
CA ALA A 13 -9.35 -6.90 -9.91
C ALA A 13 -8.89 -6.70 -11.36
N ALA A 14 -9.82 -6.39 -12.27
CA ALA A 14 -9.51 -6.12 -13.68
C ALA A 14 -8.57 -4.92 -13.85
N VAL A 15 -8.78 -3.84 -13.10
CA VAL A 15 -7.89 -2.66 -13.10
C VAL A 15 -6.50 -3.03 -12.59
N ILE A 16 -6.42 -3.77 -11.48
CA ILE A 16 -5.12 -4.21 -10.91
C ILE A 16 -4.39 -5.11 -11.92
N GLN A 17 -5.08 -6.05 -12.57
CA GLN A 17 -4.50 -6.93 -13.58
C GLN A 17 -4.07 -6.17 -14.85
N GLN A 18 -4.77 -5.11 -15.22
CA GLN A 18 -4.37 -4.26 -16.34
C GLN A 18 -3.05 -3.54 -16.06
N ILE A 19 -2.81 -3.15 -14.80
CA ILE A 19 -1.56 -2.49 -14.37
C ILE A 19 -0.45 -3.53 -14.17
N ALA A 20 -0.76 -4.65 -13.52
CA ALA A 20 0.18 -5.70 -13.17
C ALA A 20 -0.43 -7.09 -13.46
N PRO A 21 -0.32 -7.61 -14.70
CA PRO A 21 -0.97 -8.86 -15.11
C PRO A 21 -0.59 -10.10 -14.27
N SER A 22 0.61 -10.10 -13.68
CA SER A 22 1.05 -11.20 -12.80
C SER A 22 0.19 -11.38 -11.55
N THR A 23 -0.62 -10.38 -11.18
CA THR A 23 -1.54 -10.45 -10.03
C THR A 23 -2.76 -11.34 -10.26
N ALA A 24 -2.96 -11.84 -11.48
CA ALA A 24 -4.09 -12.73 -11.80
C ALA A 24 -4.01 -14.08 -11.08
N SER A 25 -2.82 -14.52 -10.64
CA SER A 25 -2.63 -15.81 -9.98
C SER A 25 -1.40 -15.81 -9.08
N CYS A 26 -1.47 -16.59 -8.01
CA CYS A 26 -0.33 -16.89 -7.14
C CYS A 26 0.42 -18.18 -7.52
N SER A 27 0.06 -18.79 -8.65
CA SER A 27 0.75 -19.98 -9.16
C SER A 27 2.23 -19.68 -9.39
N GLY A 28 3.11 -20.45 -8.73
CA GLY A 28 4.56 -20.29 -8.84
C GLY A 28 5.16 -19.20 -7.96
N ALA A 29 4.39 -18.60 -7.04
CA ALA A 29 4.94 -17.70 -6.04
C ALA A 29 5.99 -18.41 -5.17
N ALA A 30 7.12 -17.74 -4.92
CA ALA A 30 8.17 -18.27 -4.05
C ALA A 30 7.70 -18.42 -2.59
N PHE A 31 6.78 -17.55 -2.16
CA PHE A 31 6.15 -17.58 -0.85
C PHE A 31 4.61 -17.58 -1.03
N PRO A 32 4.00 -18.77 -1.22
CA PRO A 32 2.57 -18.87 -1.50
C PRO A 32 1.69 -18.24 -0.43
N ASP A 33 2.07 -18.37 0.84
CA ASP A 33 1.32 -17.82 1.98
C ASP A 33 1.34 -16.28 2.04
N GLU A 34 2.26 -15.65 1.32
CA GLU A 34 2.35 -14.18 1.23
C GLU A 34 1.70 -13.64 -0.05
N CYS A 35 1.44 -14.50 -1.03
CA CYS A 35 0.92 -14.07 -2.31
C CYS A 35 -0.59 -13.79 -2.23
N ALA A 36 -1.02 -12.70 -2.86
CA ALA A 36 -2.43 -12.38 -3.03
C ALA A 36 -2.78 -12.12 -4.51
N THR A 37 -3.98 -12.52 -4.91
CA THR A 37 -4.50 -12.19 -6.25
C THR A 37 -5.07 -10.77 -6.29
N ALA A 38 -5.29 -10.27 -7.49
CA ALA A 38 -5.96 -9.00 -7.73
C ALA A 38 -7.36 -8.92 -7.08
N ASP A 39 -8.10 -10.03 -6.99
CA ASP A 39 -9.42 -10.06 -6.33
C ASP A 39 -9.31 -9.81 -4.82
N VAL A 40 -8.35 -10.46 -4.16
CA VAL A 40 -8.06 -10.25 -2.74
C VAL A 40 -7.62 -8.81 -2.51
N ALA A 41 -6.68 -8.32 -3.33
CA ALA A 41 -6.16 -6.97 -3.22
C ALA A 41 -7.23 -5.90 -3.45
N ALA A 42 -8.05 -6.02 -4.49
CA ALA A 42 -9.11 -5.05 -4.77
C ALA A 42 -10.12 -4.96 -3.61
N THR A 43 -10.51 -6.12 -3.05
CA THR A 43 -11.43 -6.18 -1.91
C THR A 43 -10.82 -5.51 -0.68
N ALA A 44 -9.59 -5.87 -0.31
CA ALA A 44 -8.94 -5.36 0.89
C ALA A 44 -8.54 -3.87 0.75
N LEU A 45 -8.08 -3.43 -0.42
CA LEU A 45 -7.78 -2.02 -0.69
C LEU A 45 -9.05 -1.16 -0.63
N GLY A 46 -10.16 -1.61 -1.21
CA GLY A 46 -11.43 -0.88 -1.15
C GLY A 46 -11.93 -0.69 0.30
N ALA A 47 -11.85 -1.75 1.11
CA ALA A 47 -12.19 -1.68 2.54
C ALA A 47 -11.24 -0.74 3.31
N SER A 48 -9.94 -0.81 3.03
CA SER A 48 -8.90 0.05 3.59
C SER A 48 -9.15 1.53 3.28
N PHE A 49 -9.41 1.88 2.02
CA PHE A 49 -9.68 3.27 1.63
C PHE A 49 -10.92 3.84 2.30
N THR A 50 -11.95 3.02 2.50
CA THR A 50 -13.14 3.41 3.27
C THR A 50 -12.77 3.64 4.73
N THR A 51 -11.98 2.75 5.33
CA THR A 51 -11.58 2.81 6.75
C THR A 51 -10.72 4.04 7.07
N TYR A 52 -9.84 4.45 6.14
CA TYR A 52 -8.87 5.53 6.35
C TYR A 52 -9.18 6.83 5.59
N ASP A 53 -10.40 6.96 5.08
CA ASP A 53 -10.88 8.15 4.35
C ASP A 53 -9.95 8.55 3.18
N ILE A 54 -9.59 7.56 2.36
CA ILE A 54 -8.84 7.77 1.11
C ILE A 54 -9.84 7.84 -0.04
N SER A 55 -10.47 9.00 -0.20
CA SER A 55 -11.51 9.23 -1.20
C SER A 55 -10.99 9.80 -2.53
N SER A 56 -9.79 10.39 -2.55
CA SER A 56 -9.20 10.92 -3.78
C SER A 56 -8.70 9.80 -4.69
N ALA A 57 -9.18 9.76 -5.94
CA ALA A 57 -8.69 8.82 -6.94
C ALA A 57 -7.16 8.93 -7.17
N ALA A 58 -6.59 10.12 -7.02
CA ALA A 58 -5.15 10.33 -7.12
C ALA A 58 -4.37 9.73 -5.95
N GLU A 59 -4.90 9.83 -4.72
CA GLU A 59 -4.32 9.15 -3.56
C GLU A 59 -4.44 7.62 -3.70
N GLN A 60 -5.62 7.12 -4.09
CA GLN A 60 -5.83 5.69 -4.34
C GLN A 60 -4.88 5.14 -5.41
N THR A 61 -4.67 5.90 -6.50
CA THR A 61 -3.69 5.58 -7.55
C THR A 61 -2.27 5.49 -6.98
N ALA A 62 -1.87 6.46 -6.16
CA ALA A 62 -0.54 6.48 -5.55
C ALA A 62 -0.33 5.31 -4.59
N LEU A 63 -1.33 4.99 -3.77
CA LEU A 63 -1.26 3.87 -2.83
C LEU A 63 -1.24 2.52 -3.56
N LEU A 64 -2.06 2.33 -4.60
CA LEU A 64 -2.01 1.10 -5.41
C LEU A 64 -0.64 0.94 -6.07
N ALA A 65 -0.09 2.00 -6.66
CA ALA A 65 1.22 1.97 -7.29
C ALA A 65 2.34 1.61 -6.29
N LEU A 66 2.31 2.20 -5.09
CA LEU A 66 3.26 1.87 -4.02
C LEU A 66 3.09 0.41 -3.58
N VAL A 67 1.86 -0.04 -3.35
CA VAL A 67 1.55 -1.42 -2.94
C VAL A 67 2.08 -2.42 -3.96
N LEU A 68 1.77 -2.23 -5.24
CA LEU A 68 2.24 -3.14 -6.30
C LEU A 68 3.77 -3.17 -6.37
N PHE A 69 4.42 -2.02 -6.27
CA PHE A 69 5.88 -1.94 -6.35
C PHE A 69 6.55 -2.63 -5.15
N GLU A 70 6.18 -2.24 -3.92
CA GLU A 70 6.86 -2.69 -2.70
C GLU A 70 6.57 -4.16 -2.36
N SER A 71 5.45 -4.72 -2.83
CA SER A 71 5.08 -6.13 -2.64
C SER A 71 5.51 -7.05 -3.79
N GLY A 72 6.24 -6.54 -4.79
CA GLY A 72 6.63 -7.33 -5.97
C GLY A 72 5.41 -7.86 -6.73
N ASN A 73 4.46 -6.97 -7.04
CA ASN A 73 3.15 -7.29 -7.60
C ASN A 73 2.38 -8.32 -6.76
N LEU A 74 2.25 -8.04 -5.46
CA LEU A 74 1.46 -8.81 -4.48
C LEU A 74 2.04 -10.19 -4.11
N GLN A 75 3.29 -10.46 -4.48
CA GLN A 75 3.96 -11.73 -4.16
C GLN A 75 4.48 -11.80 -2.72
N TYR A 76 4.72 -10.65 -2.10
CA TYR A 76 5.36 -10.55 -0.79
C TYR A 76 4.60 -9.63 0.16
N ASP A 77 4.55 -10.00 1.43
CA ASP A 77 4.01 -9.16 2.51
C ASP A 77 5.05 -8.84 3.59
N ARG A 78 6.30 -9.29 3.40
CA ARG A 78 7.42 -9.00 4.28
C ARG A 78 8.73 -8.88 3.52
N ASN A 79 9.71 -8.28 4.19
CA ASN A 79 11.05 -8.16 3.64
C ASN A 79 11.78 -9.51 3.69
N HIS A 80 12.20 -10.00 2.52
CA HIS A 80 13.05 -11.19 2.39
C HIS A 80 14.53 -10.87 2.12
N TRP A 81 14.85 -9.73 1.48
CA TRP A 81 16.22 -9.39 1.05
C TRP A 81 16.51 -7.90 1.25
N PRO A 82 17.44 -7.51 2.15
CA PRO A 82 18.31 -8.33 3.00
C PRO A 82 17.61 -8.99 4.20
N GLY A 83 16.29 -8.78 4.37
CA GLY A 83 15.49 -9.39 5.44
C GLY A 83 15.63 -8.66 6.77
N VAL A 84 14.88 -7.57 6.96
CA VAL A 84 14.79 -6.88 8.27
C VAL A 84 13.63 -7.47 9.07
N PRO A 85 13.87 -8.08 10.25
CA PRO A 85 12.80 -8.63 11.06
C PRO A 85 11.73 -7.59 11.41
N GLY A 86 10.47 -7.94 11.13
CA GLY A 86 9.33 -7.07 11.38
C GLY A 86 9.11 -5.97 10.34
N GLN A 87 9.93 -5.91 9.27
CA GLN A 87 9.65 -5.04 8.12
C GLN A 87 8.72 -5.75 7.14
N GLY A 88 7.68 -5.06 6.69
CA GLY A 88 6.65 -5.69 5.86
C GLY A 88 5.34 -4.93 5.82
N THR A 89 4.27 -5.66 5.49
CA THR A 89 2.99 -5.26 4.88
C THR A 89 3.16 -4.73 3.46
N ARG A 90 2.06 -4.47 2.74
CA ARG A 90 2.12 -4.29 1.28
C ARG A 90 2.82 -3.01 0.82
N ASN A 91 3.09 -2.06 1.72
CA ASN A 91 3.90 -0.85 1.48
C ASN A 91 5.33 -0.93 2.04
N MET A 92 5.77 -2.10 2.54
CA MET A 92 7.10 -2.35 3.10
C MET A 92 7.54 -1.38 4.22
N GLN A 93 6.58 -0.97 5.06
CA GLN A 93 6.86 -0.06 6.18
C GLN A 93 7.83 -0.68 7.20
N SER A 94 8.56 0.20 7.92
CA SER A 94 9.55 -0.20 8.91
C SER A 94 8.92 -0.91 10.12
N PRO A 95 9.71 -1.69 10.90
CA PRO A 95 9.19 -2.35 12.10
C PRO A 95 8.60 -1.39 13.14
N ALA A 96 9.14 -0.17 13.22
CA ALA A 96 8.63 0.86 14.13
C ALA A 96 7.21 1.31 13.75
N TYR A 97 6.93 1.45 12.45
CA TYR A 97 5.60 1.78 11.97
C TYR A 97 4.65 0.59 12.07
N ASN A 98 5.12 -0.64 11.83
CA ASN A 98 4.32 -1.84 12.08
C ASN A 98 3.87 -1.95 13.55
N LEU A 99 4.71 -1.56 14.52
CA LEU A 99 4.28 -1.51 15.92
C LEU A 99 3.19 -0.46 16.17
N GLN A 100 3.33 0.74 15.62
CA GLN A 100 2.31 1.77 15.73
C GLN A 100 0.99 1.31 15.10
N TYR A 101 1.07 0.68 13.92
CA TYR A 101 -0.08 0.18 13.20
C TYR A 101 -0.79 -0.95 13.95
N ALA A 102 -0.03 -1.94 14.43
CA ALA A 102 -0.56 -3.03 15.25
C ALA A 102 -1.20 -2.52 16.54
N THR A 103 -0.64 -1.48 17.16
CA THR A 103 -1.22 -0.85 18.35
C THR A 103 -2.55 -0.16 18.05
N ALA A 104 -2.68 0.47 16.88
CA ALA A 104 -3.91 1.11 16.45
C ALA A 104 -5.03 0.09 16.13
N LEU A 105 -4.68 -1.06 15.53
CA LEU A 105 -5.64 -2.09 15.16
C LEU A 105 -6.01 -3.06 16.30
N PHE A 106 -5.02 -3.40 17.13
CA PHE A 106 -5.15 -4.39 18.20
C PHE A 106 -4.87 -3.74 19.55
N PRO A 107 -5.75 -2.82 20.00
CA PRO A 107 -5.53 -2.09 21.25
C PRO A 107 -5.47 -3.05 22.44
N GLY A 108 -4.67 -2.68 23.44
CA GLY A 108 -4.52 -3.43 24.69
C GLY A 108 -3.38 -4.46 24.65
N ALA A 109 -3.59 -5.59 25.32
CA ALA A 109 -2.52 -6.54 25.63
C ALA A 109 -1.95 -7.27 24.40
N ARG A 110 -2.66 -7.32 23.26
CA ARG A 110 -2.24 -8.12 22.09
C ARG A 110 -1.02 -7.54 21.38
N ALA A 111 -1.04 -6.26 21.02
CA ALA A 111 0.12 -5.61 20.41
C ALA A 111 1.32 -5.60 21.36
N GLN A 112 1.09 -5.37 22.67
CA GLN A 112 2.13 -5.41 23.70
C GLN A 112 2.76 -6.81 23.86
N ALA A 113 1.93 -7.87 23.87
CA ALA A 113 2.41 -9.24 23.96
C ALA A 113 3.23 -9.65 22.72
N ALA A 114 2.84 -9.18 21.53
CA ALA A 114 3.63 -9.38 20.32
C ALA A 114 4.94 -8.58 20.36
N GLN A 115 4.91 -7.33 20.81
CA GLN A 115 6.11 -6.50 20.98
C GLN A 115 7.12 -7.15 21.93
N ALA A 116 6.66 -7.76 23.03
CA ALA A 116 7.51 -8.49 23.97
C ALA A 116 8.21 -9.72 23.34
N GLN A 117 7.62 -10.31 22.29
CA GLN A 117 8.21 -11.40 21.50
C GLN A 117 9.13 -10.90 20.38
N GLY A 118 9.05 -9.61 20.03
CA GLY A 118 9.93 -8.93 19.09
C GLY A 118 9.25 -8.51 17.78
N PRO A 119 9.99 -7.79 16.90
CA PRO A 119 9.42 -7.15 15.71
C PRO A 119 8.73 -8.09 14.72
N ALA A 120 9.24 -9.32 14.57
CA ALA A 120 8.62 -10.31 13.69
C ALA A 120 7.23 -10.75 14.19
N ALA A 121 7.05 -10.89 15.51
CA ALA A 121 5.75 -11.23 16.10
C ALA A 121 4.74 -10.08 15.94
N VAL A 122 5.20 -8.83 15.99
CA VAL A 122 4.38 -7.66 15.68
C VAL A 122 3.92 -7.70 14.23
N LEU A 123 4.84 -7.89 13.28
CA LEU A 123 4.49 -8.01 11.87
C LEU A 123 3.49 -9.15 11.64
N TYR A 124 3.65 -10.29 12.33
CA TYR A 124 2.75 -11.43 12.19
C TYR A 124 1.27 -11.10 12.47
N LEU A 125 0.99 -10.14 13.36
CA LEU A 125 -0.37 -9.66 13.60
C LEU A 125 -0.99 -8.95 12.39
N LEU A 126 -0.17 -8.43 11.49
CA LEU A 126 -0.56 -7.56 10.38
C LEU A 126 -0.63 -8.28 9.03
N LEU A 127 -0.43 -9.59 8.99
CA LEU A 127 -0.34 -10.36 7.75
C LEU A 127 -1.68 -10.86 7.22
N GLY A 128 -2.78 -10.65 7.96
CA GLY A 128 -4.12 -10.86 7.41
C GLY A 128 -4.38 -9.91 6.24
N ASP A 129 -5.21 -10.32 5.27
CA ASP A 129 -5.43 -9.52 4.05
C ASP A 129 -5.86 -8.08 4.35
N GLN A 130 -6.80 -7.90 5.27
CA GLN A 130 -7.32 -6.57 5.62
C GLN A 130 -6.25 -5.69 6.26
N GLU A 131 -5.47 -6.24 7.18
CA GLU A 131 -4.40 -5.53 7.85
C GLU A 131 -3.23 -5.23 6.89
N SER A 132 -2.83 -6.22 6.08
CA SER A 132 -1.68 -6.13 5.20
C SER A 132 -1.89 -5.13 4.06
N PHE A 133 -3.07 -5.12 3.43
CA PHE A 133 -3.45 -4.12 2.42
C PHE A 133 -3.90 -2.78 3.06
N GLY A 134 -4.29 -2.81 4.33
CA GLY A 134 -4.60 -1.64 5.14
C GLY A 134 -3.41 -0.70 5.36
N SER A 135 -2.19 -1.25 5.36
CA SER A 135 -0.99 -0.55 5.80
C SER A 135 -0.67 0.74 5.05
N ALA A 136 -0.85 0.76 3.73
CA ALA A 136 -0.52 1.91 2.90
C ALA A 136 -1.44 3.10 3.20
N ALA A 137 -2.74 2.83 3.35
CA ALA A 137 -3.74 3.84 3.64
C ALA A 137 -3.63 4.35 5.07
N TRP A 138 -3.44 3.45 6.04
CA TRP A 138 -3.15 3.84 7.43
C TRP A 138 -1.91 4.73 7.51
N PHE A 139 -0.84 4.36 6.81
CA PHE A 139 0.39 5.15 6.82
C PHE A 139 0.17 6.54 6.25
N LEU A 140 -0.50 6.65 5.09
CA LEU A 140 -0.83 7.94 4.49
C LEU A 140 -1.71 8.80 5.42
N SER A 141 -2.72 8.20 6.05
CA SER A 141 -3.69 8.94 6.87
C SER A 141 -3.15 9.37 8.23
N THR A 142 -2.10 8.71 8.74
CA THR A 142 -1.60 8.93 10.11
C THR A 142 -0.18 9.49 10.17
N GLN A 143 0.67 9.19 9.18
CA GLN A 143 2.09 9.53 9.20
C GLN A 143 2.45 10.67 8.23
N CYS A 144 1.63 10.92 7.21
CA CYS A 144 1.90 11.99 6.24
C CYS A 144 1.23 13.31 6.62
N GLY A 145 1.94 14.40 6.37
CA GLY A 145 1.40 15.76 6.47
C GLY A 145 0.31 16.04 5.44
N GLN A 146 -0.55 17.01 5.76
CA GLN A 146 -1.64 17.45 4.87
C GLN A 146 -1.12 18.06 3.56
N ASP A 147 0.05 18.67 3.59
CA ASP A 147 0.76 19.19 2.42
C ASP A 147 1.17 18.06 1.46
N VAL A 148 1.67 16.94 1.98
CA VAL A 148 1.98 15.74 1.17
C VAL A 148 0.71 15.16 0.55
N ARG A 149 -0.38 15.08 1.32
CA ARG A 149 -1.68 14.63 0.79
C ARG A 149 -2.19 15.55 -0.32
N ALA A 150 -2.14 16.87 -0.11
CA ALA A 150 -2.52 17.85 -1.12
C ALA A 150 -1.68 17.72 -2.41
N ALA A 151 -0.37 17.48 -2.28
CA ALA A 151 0.50 17.24 -3.43
C ALA A 151 0.13 15.94 -4.19
N LEU A 152 -0.18 14.85 -3.47
CA LEU A 152 -0.66 13.60 -4.07
C LEU A 152 -1.98 13.78 -4.81
N GLN A 153 -2.92 14.51 -4.20
CA GLN A 153 -4.25 14.76 -4.74
C GLN A 153 -4.22 15.51 -6.07
N ALA A 154 -3.12 16.21 -6.39
CA ALA A 154 -2.91 16.81 -7.70
C ALA A 154 -2.76 15.78 -8.84
N GLY A 155 -2.50 14.51 -8.54
CA GLY A 155 -2.39 13.44 -9.53
C GLY A 155 -1.19 13.61 -10.48
N THR A 156 -0.13 14.28 -10.00
CA THR A 156 1.09 14.56 -10.76
C THR A 156 2.26 13.70 -10.29
N GLU A 157 3.23 13.50 -11.19
CA GLU A 157 4.44 12.75 -10.87
C GLU A 157 5.24 13.42 -9.76
N GLN A 158 5.28 14.77 -9.78
CA GLN A 158 5.90 15.56 -8.72
C GLN A 158 5.23 15.31 -7.36
N GLY A 159 3.89 15.22 -7.34
CA GLY A 159 3.14 14.90 -6.12
C GLY A 159 3.48 13.51 -5.59
N PHE A 160 3.57 12.50 -6.47
CA PHE A 160 3.98 11.15 -6.08
C PHE A 160 5.43 11.10 -5.60
N ALA A 161 6.35 11.81 -6.27
CA ALA A 161 7.74 11.91 -5.84
C ALA A 161 7.88 12.61 -4.47
N ALA A 162 7.08 13.65 -4.21
CA ALA A 162 7.02 14.30 -2.91
C ALA A 162 6.54 13.35 -1.82
N TYR A 163 5.49 12.55 -2.08
CA TYR A 163 5.04 11.52 -1.15
C TYR A 163 6.13 10.50 -0.80
N LEU A 164 6.83 9.98 -1.80
CA LEU A 164 7.91 9.01 -1.60
C LEU A 164 9.04 9.60 -0.74
N THR A 165 9.45 10.84 -1.02
CA THR A 165 10.65 11.44 -0.41
C THR A 165 10.38 12.14 0.92
N GLN A 166 9.22 12.77 1.08
CA GLN A 166 8.90 13.60 2.23
C GLN A 166 8.07 12.86 3.29
N CYS A 167 7.39 11.77 2.93
CA CYS A 167 6.62 10.97 3.89
C CYS A 167 7.11 9.53 4.00
N VAL A 168 7.15 8.77 2.89
CA VAL A 168 7.57 7.35 2.93
C VAL A 168 9.05 7.22 3.32
N GLY A 169 9.87 8.24 3.03
CA GLY A 169 11.29 8.25 3.37
C GLY A 169 12.15 7.44 2.39
N THR A 170 11.73 7.38 1.12
CA THR A 170 12.45 6.67 0.06
C THR A 170 12.66 7.56 -1.17
N THR A 171 13.33 7.03 -2.20
CA THR A 171 13.61 7.75 -3.44
C THR A 171 12.56 7.48 -4.52
N ALA A 172 12.27 8.50 -5.32
CA ALA A 172 11.47 8.40 -6.53
C ALA A 172 12.28 7.74 -7.67
N THR A 173 12.59 6.46 -7.52
CA THR A 173 13.30 5.70 -8.55
C THR A 173 12.44 5.56 -9.81
N GLU A 174 13.08 5.39 -10.95
CA GLU A 174 12.36 5.24 -12.22
C GLU A 174 11.38 4.04 -12.19
N GLY A 175 11.72 2.95 -11.50
CA GLY A 175 10.80 1.81 -11.33
C GLY A 175 9.50 2.16 -10.60
N ARG A 176 9.60 2.93 -9.50
CA ARG A 176 8.42 3.43 -8.77
C ARG A 176 7.60 4.39 -9.62
N LEU A 177 8.28 5.30 -10.33
CA LEU A 177 7.62 6.27 -11.20
C LEU A 177 6.92 5.60 -12.38
N GLN A 178 7.52 4.58 -13.01
CA GLN A 178 6.89 3.79 -14.07
C GLN A 178 5.65 3.06 -13.58
N GLY A 179 5.71 2.41 -12.41
CA GLY A 179 4.55 1.77 -11.80
C GLY A 179 3.40 2.76 -11.54
N TRP A 180 3.74 3.95 -11.03
CA TRP A 180 2.75 5.01 -10.84
C TRP A 180 2.17 5.55 -12.15
N ARG A 181 3.00 5.77 -13.18
CA ARG A 181 2.52 6.20 -14.51
C ARG A 181 1.56 5.19 -15.11
N ALA A 182 1.84 3.89 -14.99
CA ALA A 182 0.97 2.81 -15.43
C ALA A 182 -0.37 2.82 -14.67
N ALA A 183 -0.33 2.91 -13.34
CA ALA A 183 -1.55 3.00 -12.52
C ALA A 183 -2.37 4.24 -12.85
N ARG A 184 -1.72 5.41 -12.99
CA ARG A 184 -2.36 6.66 -13.37
C ARG A 184 -3.01 6.58 -14.75
N GLN A 185 -2.38 5.95 -15.72
CA GLN A 185 -2.95 5.82 -17.06
C GLN A 185 -4.24 5.00 -17.06
N VAL A 186 -4.37 4.01 -16.17
CA VAL A 186 -5.58 3.19 -16.07
C VAL A 186 -6.67 3.89 -15.24
N LEU A 187 -6.30 4.54 -14.15
CA LEU A 187 -7.26 5.09 -13.18
C LEU A 187 -7.69 6.53 -13.47
N LEU A 188 -6.79 7.33 -14.05
CA LEU A 188 -6.94 8.77 -14.28
C LEU A 188 -6.67 9.17 -15.75
N GLY A 189 -6.35 8.22 -16.62
CA GLY A 189 -5.98 8.47 -18.02
C GLY A 189 -7.14 8.75 -18.95
#